data_AF-A0A7G9YZ80-F1
#
_entry.id   AF-A0A7G9YZ80-F1
#
_cell.length_a   1.000
_cell.length_b   1.000
_cell.length_c   1.000
_cell.angle_alpha   90.00
_cell.angle_beta   90.00
_cell.angle_gamma   90.00
#
_symmetry.space_group_name_H-M   'P 1'
#
loop_
_entity.id
_entity.type
_entity.pdbx_description
1 polymer ?
#
loop_
_entity_poly.entity_id
_entity_poly.type
_entity_poly.pdbx_seq_one_letter_code
_entity_poly.pdbx_strand_id
1 'polypeptide(L)'
;MFGSIHANSAYCQPKYKALRNFLREYTDDLTIINFAIRPQPVFKGVMQRTAITICKCKKDISGAKSVKTSRYLRLTEETRNKTLSEPPIYDCSEFAWDFDDFIPKVGNEEDYKIFKKAVSCKKSLGDILNLNVKKGVSLFYHDSGESYWTKLLTYEPKGIRDGQEVRASQWFEIKVNRDYADFVTCAINSTLFYWFWLTISDCRHLTQEVLKPFPIPSAGAISTDMSKKLKGYARELMKCYKENFEKPPLLEEDS
;
A
#
# COMPACT_ATOMS: atom_id res chain seq x y z
N MET A 1 28.82 3.86 12.50
CA MET A 1 27.50 3.27 12.31
C MET A 1 26.54 4.09 13.14
N PHE A 2 25.41 4.50 12.58
CA PHE A 2 24.40 5.33 13.24
C PHE A 2 23.03 4.65 13.12
N GLY A 3 22.23 4.71 14.18
CA GLY A 3 20.89 4.16 14.21
C GLY A 3 19.88 5.23 14.63
N SER A 4 18.70 5.22 14.03
CA SER A 4 17.63 6.18 14.34
C SER A 4 16.24 5.55 14.23
N ILE A 5 15.30 6.12 14.97
CA ILE A 5 13.89 5.75 14.99
C ILE A 5 13.09 6.91 14.42
N HIS A 6 12.30 6.65 13.38
CA HIS A 6 11.50 7.65 12.69
C HIS A 6 10.08 7.14 12.47
N ALA A 7 9.17 8.05 12.12
CA ALA A 7 7.90 7.64 11.52
C ALA A 7 8.17 6.92 10.18
N ASN A 8 7.47 5.80 9.92
CA ASN A 8 7.51 5.06 8.65
C ASN A 8 7.29 5.97 7.43
N SER A 9 6.50 7.03 7.58
CA SER A 9 6.25 8.05 6.57
C SER A 9 7.52 8.70 5.99
N ALA A 10 8.64 8.72 6.75
CA ALA A 10 9.94 9.21 6.29
C ALA A 10 10.39 8.57 4.96
N TYR A 11 10.01 7.32 4.74
CA TYR A 11 10.45 6.52 3.60
C TYR A 11 9.39 6.35 2.50
N CYS A 12 8.22 7.00 2.62
CA CYS A 12 7.11 6.77 1.70
C CYS A 12 6.14 7.96 1.53
N GLN A 13 6.49 9.15 2.01
CA GLN A 13 5.77 10.38 1.67
C GLN A 13 6.68 11.36 0.88
N PRO A 14 6.13 12.06 -0.12
CA PRO A 14 6.89 13.01 -0.96
C PRO A 14 7.62 14.09 -0.14
N LYS A 15 7.00 14.60 0.93
CA LYS A 15 7.57 15.65 1.78
C LYS A 15 8.90 15.30 2.47
N TYR A 16 9.27 14.02 2.51
CA TYR A 16 10.54 13.54 3.08
C TYR A 16 11.58 13.19 2.01
N LYS A 17 11.41 13.63 0.75
CA LYS A 17 12.38 13.41 -0.33
C LYS A 17 13.80 13.87 0.04
N ALA A 18 13.93 15.01 0.73
CA ALA A 18 15.22 15.51 1.18
C ALA A 18 15.96 14.54 2.12
N LEU A 19 15.24 13.88 3.04
CA LEU A 19 15.83 12.85 3.91
C LEU A 19 16.28 11.62 3.12
N ARG A 20 15.46 11.14 2.17
CA ARG A 20 15.84 10.02 1.30
C ARG A 20 17.07 10.34 0.46
N ASN A 21 17.15 11.54 -0.11
CA ASN A 21 18.33 12.01 -0.84
C ASN A 21 19.57 12.06 0.05
N PHE A 22 19.44 12.60 1.27
CA PHE A 22 20.52 12.61 2.25
C PHE A 22 21.02 11.18 2.56
N LEU A 23 20.11 10.24 2.80
CA LEU A 23 20.49 8.85 3.07
C LEU A 23 21.17 8.21 1.86
N ARG A 24 20.66 8.43 0.64
CA ARG A 24 21.30 7.97 -0.61
C ARG A 24 22.72 8.51 -0.76
N GLU A 25 22.91 9.78 -0.42
CA GLU A 25 24.18 10.47 -0.62
C GLU A 25 25.22 10.12 0.43
N TYR A 26 24.85 9.93 1.70
CA TYR A 26 25.79 9.88 2.83
C TYR A 26 25.90 8.53 3.54
N THR A 27 25.24 7.49 3.05
CA THR A 27 25.35 6.13 3.61
C THR A 27 26.03 5.19 2.62
N ASP A 28 26.81 4.23 3.11
CA ASP A 28 27.35 3.09 2.34
C ASP A 28 26.39 1.90 2.41
N ASP A 29 25.90 1.61 3.62
CA ASP A 29 24.93 0.54 3.89
C ASP A 29 23.75 1.15 4.64
N LEU A 30 22.53 0.88 4.16
CA LEU A 30 21.28 1.37 4.72
C LEU A 30 20.32 0.21 4.99
N THR A 31 19.90 0.04 6.23
CA THR A 31 18.85 -0.93 6.61
C THR A 31 17.66 -0.18 7.16
N ILE A 32 16.45 -0.43 6.63
CA ILE A 32 15.19 0.16 7.09
C ILE A 32 14.22 -0.94 7.51
N ILE A 33 13.83 -0.94 8.78
CA ILE A 33 12.92 -1.93 9.36
C ILE A 33 11.62 -1.24 9.75
N ASN A 34 10.52 -1.61 9.12
CA ASN A 34 9.23 -0.93 9.24
C ASN A 34 8.27 -1.72 10.13
N PHE A 35 7.63 -1.05 11.08
CA PHE A 35 6.75 -1.65 12.08
C PHE A 35 5.35 -1.05 12.05
N ALA A 36 4.38 -1.95 12.15
CA ALA A 36 2.99 -1.62 12.36
C ALA A 36 2.71 -1.17 13.80
N ILE A 37 1.58 -0.47 13.96
CA ILE A 37 1.03 -0.14 15.28
C ILE A 37 0.18 -1.27 15.87
N ARG A 38 -0.27 -2.22 15.02
CA ARG A 38 -1.15 -3.33 15.38
C ARG A 38 -0.64 -4.65 14.78
N PRO A 39 -0.73 -5.79 15.49
CA PRO A 39 -1.37 -5.96 16.81
C PRO A 39 -0.67 -5.26 17.97
N GLN A 40 0.66 -5.18 17.96
CA GLN A 40 1.41 -4.46 18.98
C GLN A 40 2.40 -3.46 18.38
N PRO A 41 2.56 -2.26 18.98
CA PRO A 41 3.58 -1.32 18.56
C PRO A 41 4.99 -1.79 18.95
N VAL A 42 6.00 -1.39 18.18
CA VAL A 42 7.40 -1.69 18.50
C VAL A 42 7.88 -1.02 19.79
N PHE A 43 7.32 0.14 20.15
CA PHE A 43 7.60 0.81 21.43
C PHE A 43 6.32 0.92 22.25
N LYS A 44 6.37 0.53 23.53
CA LYS A 44 5.21 0.58 24.44
C LYS A 44 4.69 2.02 24.53
N GLY A 45 3.37 2.20 24.37
CA GLY A 45 2.72 3.51 24.42
C GLY A 45 2.90 4.37 23.17
N VAL A 46 3.62 3.91 22.14
CA VAL A 46 3.81 4.67 20.89
C VAL A 46 2.78 4.26 19.85
N MET A 47 1.81 5.12 19.60
CA MET A 47 0.76 4.93 18.59
C MET A 47 1.17 5.48 17.22
N GLN A 48 2.41 5.20 16.80
CA GLN A 48 2.98 5.67 15.54
C GLN A 48 3.57 4.52 14.72
N ARG A 49 3.26 4.48 13.42
CA ARG A 49 3.90 3.57 12.46
C ARG A 49 5.36 3.97 12.37
N THR A 50 6.25 3.07 12.75
CA THR A 50 7.63 3.41 13.07
C THR A 50 8.58 2.66 12.15
N ALA A 51 9.69 3.29 11.80
CA ALA A 51 10.79 2.68 11.09
C ALA A 51 12.07 2.84 11.91
N ILE A 52 12.81 1.75 12.07
CA ILE A 52 14.16 1.75 12.63
C ILE A 52 15.12 1.74 11.44
N THR A 53 16.03 2.71 11.41
CA THR A 53 17.05 2.82 10.38
C THR A 53 18.41 2.63 10.99
N ILE A 54 19.21 1.77 10.37
CA ILE A 54 20.59 1.51 10.75
C ILE A 54 21.44 1.81 9.52
N CYS A 55 22.43 2.68 9.66
CA CYS A 55 23.28 3.07 8.56
C CYS A 55 24.76 3.02 8.92
N LYS A 56 25.55 2.64 7.92
CA LYS A 56 26.99 2.86 7.93
C LYS A 56 27.27 4.13 7.14
N CYS A 57 27.73 5.17 7.82
CA CYS A 57 28.14 6.40 7.18
C CYS A 57 29.22 6.12 6.14
N LYS A 58 29.12 6.84 5.03
CA LYS A 58 30.07 6.77 3.92
C LYS A 58 31.51 6.93 4.38
N LYS A 59 32.41 6.15 3.79
CA LYS A 59 33.86 6.43 3.82
C LYS A 59 34.38 7.12 2.55
N ASP A 60 33.72 6.93 1.40
CA ASP A 60 34.09 7.47 0.07
C ASP A 60 32.87 8.09 -0.65
N ILE A 61 33.04 8.85 -1.75
CA ILE A 61 31.96 9.65 -2.38
C ILE A 61 30.98 8.87 -3.30
N SER A 62 31.13 7.55 -3.49
CA SER A 62 30.13 6.76 -4.26
C SER A 62 28.93 6.35 -3.39
N GLY A 63 27.69 6.73 -3.76
CA GLY A 63 26.45 6.60 -2.94
C GLY A 63 26.17 5.21 -2.34
N ALA A 64 25.07 5.08 -1.58
CA ALA A 64 24.74 3.85 -0.85
C ALA A 64 24.88 2.58 -1.71
N LYS A 65 25.82 1.73 -1.30
CA LYS A 65 26.23 0.49 -1.98
C LYS A 65 25.24 -0.64 -1.72
N SER A 66 24.61 -0.66 -0.54
CA SER A 66 23.55 -1.61 -0.22
C SER A 66 22.39 -0.95 0.53
N VAL A 67 21.17 -1.28 0.12
CA VAL A 67 19.93 -0.92 0.80
C VAL A 67 19.15 -2.19 1.11
N LYS A 68 18.91 -2.45 2.39
CA LYS A 68 18.09 -3.56 2.86
C LYS A 68 16.82 -3.05 3.52
N THR A 69 15.70 -3.70 3.26
CA THR A 69 14.42 -3.34 3.87
C THR A 69 13.78 -4.55 4.51
N SER A 70 12.90 -4.33 5.49
CA SER A 70 11.92 -5.33 5.92
C SER A 70 10.59 -5.11 5.20
N ARG A 71 9.70 -6.11 5.29
CA ARG A 71 8.24 -5.90 5.12
C ARG A 71 7.72 -4.89 6.17
N TYR A 72 6.47 -4.50 6.05
CA TYR A 72 5.75 -3.85 7.15
C TYR A 72 5.42 -4.87 8.25
N LEU A 73 6.25 -4.92 9.29
CA LEU A 73 6.24 -5.96 10.31
C LEU A 73 5.12 -5.73 11.33
N ARG A 74 4.35 -6.78 11.59
CA ARG A 74 3.32 -6.80 12.63
C ARG A 74 3.82 -7.66 13.78
N LEU A 75 4.01 -7.05 14.94
CA LEU A 75 4.45 -7.76 16.13
C LEU A 75 3.24 -8.37 16.84
N THR A 76 3.38 -9.64 17.21
CA THR A 76 2.52 -10.34 18.17
C THR A 76 3.34 -10.65 19.43
N GLU A 77 2.69 -11.00 20.53
CA GLU A 77 3.39 -11.40 21.76
C GLU A 77 4.39 -12.53 21.50
N GLU A 78 3.98 -13.53 20.71
CA GLU A 78 4.78 -14.69 20.36
C GLU A 78 5.99 -14.35 19.47
N THR A 79 5.79 -13.47 18.48
CA THR A 79 6.81 -13.22 17.44
C THR A 79 7.72 -12.05 17.76
N ARG A 80 7.39 -11.23 18.77
CA ARG A 80 8.05 -9.96 19.07
C ARG A 80 9.54 -10.12 19.29
N ASN A 81 9.96 -10.96 20.24
CA ASN A 81 11.37 -11.09 20.61
C ASN A 81 12.20 -11.57 19.43
N LYS A 82 11.73 -12.60 18.71
CA LYS A 82 12.38 -13.13 17.51
C LYS A 82 12.48 -12.08 16.40
N THR A 83 11.42 -11.33 16.14
CA THR A 83 11.39 -10.32 15.08
C THR A 83 12.30 -9.13 15.40
N LEU A 84 12.48 -8.78 16.67
CA LEU A 84 13.37 -7.70 17.08
C LEU A 84 14.84 -8.14 17.13
N SER A 85 15.14 -9.39 17.48
CA SER A 85 16.50 -9.92 17.44
C SER A 85 16.98 -10.20 16.01
N GLU A 86 16.09 -10.73 15.18
CA GLU A 86 16.38 -11.18 13.81
C GLU A 86 15.26 -10.71 12.85
N PRO A 87 15.17 -9.39 12.57
CA PRO A 87 14.16 -8.87 11.67
C PRO A 87 14.36 -9.43 10.26
N PRO A 88 13.31 -9.91 9.57
CA PRO A 88 13.43 -10.35 8.20
C PRO A 88 13.70 -9.13 7.32
N ILE A 89 14.92 -9.07 6.78
CA ILE A 89 15.38 -8.02 5.89
C ILE A 89 15.90 -8.64 4.59
N TYR A 90 15.72 -7.93 3.49
CA TYR A 90 16.17 -8.38 2.17
C TYR A 90 16.76 -7.23 1.37
N ASP A 91 17.60 -7.56 0.39
CA ASP A 91 18.23 -6.59 -0.49
C ASP A 91 17.19 -5.92 -1.40
N CYS A 92 17.14 -4.60 -1.31
CA CYS A 92 16.24 -3.72 -2.04
C CYS A 92 17.03 -2.68 -2.86
N SER A 93 18.35 -2.85 -2.99
CA SER A 93 19.25 -1.87 -3.63
C SER A 93 18.85 -1.52 -5.05
N GLU A 94 18.33 -2.50 -5.81
CA GLU A 94 17.85 -2.30 -7.18
C GLU A 94 16.74 -1.25 -7.28
N PHE A 95 15.85 -1.17 -6.29
CA PHE A 95 14.64 -0.33 -6.36
C PHE A 95 14.68 0.88 -5.42
N ALA A 96 15.62 0.92 -4.48
CA ALA A 96 15.63 1.87 -3.37
C ALA A 96 15.57 3.33 -3.80
N TRP A 97 16.05 3.63 -5.01
CA TRP A 97 16.18 4.99 -5.52
C TRP A 97 15.51 5.20 -6.89
N ASP A 98 14.73 4.22 -7.37
CA ASP A 98 14.00 4.30 -8.64
C ASP A 98 12.73 5.16 -8.53
N PHE A 99 12.25 5.37 -7.31
CA PHE A 99 11.02 6.10 -7.02
C PHE A 99 11.33 7.34 -6.18
N ASP A 100 10.80 8.48 -6.61
CA ASP A 100 10.97 9.75 -5.90
C ASP A 100 10.24 9.76 -4.55
N ASP A 101 9.13 9.04 -4.44
CA ASP A 101 8.19 9.16 -3.33
C ASP A 101 8.39 8.14 -2.21
N PHE A 102 9.05 7.01 -2.50
CA PHE A 102 9.19 5.93 -1.53
C PHE A 102 10.43 5.05 -1.74
N ILE A 103 10.83 4.36 -0.66
CA ILE A 103 11.73 3.20 -0.69
C ILE A 103 10.86 1.97 -0.42
N PRO A 104 10.82 0.97 -1.32
CA PRO A 104 9.88 -0.14 -1.19
C PRO A 104 10.27 -1.08 -0.06
N LYS A 105 9.26 -1.57 0.68
CA LYS A 105 9.40 -2.45 1.86
C LYS A 105 9.49 -3.92 1.46
N VAL A 106 10.56 -4.28 0.77
CA VAL A 106 10.85 -5.65 0.29
C VAL A 106 11.57 -6.42 1.40
N GLY A 107 10.95 -7.44 1.99
CA GLY A 107 11.50 -8.16 3.14
C GLY A 107 11.98 -9.59 2.87
N ASN A 108 11.78 -10.12 1.66
CA ASN A 108 12.31 -11.41 1.22
C ASN A 108 12.37 -11.53 -0.32
N GLU A 109 12.86 -12.69 -0.78
CA GLU A 109 13.00 -12.99 -2.21
C GLU A 109 11.67 -13.00 -2.97
N GLU A 110 10.58 -13.45 -2.33
CA GLU A 110 9.25 -13.47 -2.94
C GLU A 110 8.75 -12.05 -3.20
N ASP A 111 8.85 -11.16 -2.20
CA ASP A 111 8.52 -9.74 -2.37
C ASP A 111 9.34 -9.13 -3.51
N TYR A 112 10.64 -9.40 -3.55
CA TYR A 112 11.54 -8.88 -4.57
C TYR A 112 11.07 -9.33 -5.96
N LYS A 113 10.78 -10.62 -6.15
CA LYS A 113 10.32 -11.18 -7.44
C LYS A 113 8.98 -10.60 -7.87
N ILE A 114 8.02 -10.44 -6.94
CA ILE A 114 6.71 -9.86 -7.23
C ILE A 114 6.86 -8.37 -7.57
N PHE A 115 7.63 -7.62 -6.77
CA PHE A 115 7.83 -6.19 -6.95
C PHE A 115 8.52 -5.90 -8.28
N LYS A 116 9.60 -6.64 -8.60
CA LYS A 116 10.30 -6.56 -9.89
C LYS A 116 9.36 -6.75 -11.08
N LYS A 117 8.49 -7.77 -11.02
CA LYS A 117 7.48 -8.01 -12.06
C LYS A 117 6.50 -6.85 -12.15
N ALA A 118 5.98 -6.39 -11.01
CA ALA A 118 5.03 -5.28 -10.94
C ALA A 118 5.59 -4.00 -11.57
N VAL A 119 6.81 -3.57 -11.18
CA VAL A 119 7.40 -2.33 -11.67
C VAL A 119 7.96 -2.44 -13.10
N SER A 120 8.14 -3.66 -13.62
CA SER A 120 8.49 -3.89 -15.03
C SER A 120 7.31 -3.75 -16.01
N CYS A 121 6.08 -3.66 -15.49
CA CYS A 121 4.91 -3.46 -16.33
C CYS A 121 4.93 -2.07 -16.98
N LYS A 122 4.74 -2.02 -18.31
CA LYS A 122 4.75 -0.77 -19.08
C LYS A 122 3.55 0.14 -18.81
N LYS A 123 2.47 -0.41 -18.25
CA LYS A 123 1.25 0.33 -17.91
C LYS A 123 0.97 0.24 -16.42
N SER A 124 0.45 1.35 -15.92
CA SER A 124 0.06 1.57 -14.54
C SER A 124 -1.38 2.08 -14.48
N LEU A 125 -1.98 2.05 -13.30
CA LEU A 125 -3.30 2.61 -13.07
C LEU A 125 -3.33 4.10 -13.38
N GLY A 126 -2.22 4.81 -13.14
CA GLY A 126 -2.03 6.22 -13.50
C GLY A 126 -2.30 6.51 -14.98
N ASP A 127 -1.99 5.56 -15.88
CA ASP A 127 -2.19 5.70 -17.31
C ASP A 127 -3.65 5.58 -17.76
N ILE A 128 -4.57 5.18 -16.88
CA ILE A 128 -6.00 5.02 -17.20
C ILE A 128 -6.91 5.84 -16.28
N LEU A 129 -6.34 6.52 -15.28
CA LEU A 129 -7.05 7.41 -14.38
C LEU A 129 -7.32 8.75 -15.06
N ASN A 130 -8.54 9.26 -14.89
CA ASN A 130 -8.95 10.62 -15.30
C ASN A 130 -8.77 10.95 -16.80
N LEU A 131 -8.50 9.95 -17.65
CA LEU A 131 -8.51 10.09 -19.10
C LEU A 131 -9.94 10.26 -19.60
N ASN A 132 -10.36 11.50 -19.88
CA ASN A 132 -11.67 11.89 -20.40
C ASN A 132 -12.86 11.62 -19.45
N VAL A 133 -13.09 12.57 -18.54
CA VAL A 133 -14.18 12.63 -17.54
C VAL A 133 -15.58 12.29 -18.11
N LYS A 134 -15.83 12.50 -19.41
CA LYS A 134 -17.12 12.22 -20.08
C LYS A 134 -17.40 10.74 -20.35
N LYS A 135 -16.41 9.85 -20.33
CA LYS A 135 -16.58 8.40 -20.62
C LYS A 135 -16.06 7.47 -19.51
N GLY A 136 -15.51 8.03 -18.43
CA GLY A 136 -14.99 7.25 -17.31
C GLY A 136 -16.08 6.57 -16.49
N VAL A 137 -15.74 5.43 -15.88
CA VAL A 137 -16.55 4.77 -14.85
C VAL A 137 -16.06 5.24 -13.49
N SER A 138 -16.98 5.73 -12.66
CA SER A 138 -16.69 6.15 -11.29
C SER A 138 -16.52 4.94 -10.38
N LEU A 139 -15.41 4.92 -9.65
CA LEU A 139 -15.11 3.95 -8.60
C LEU A 139 -14.75 4.71 -7.33
N PHE A 140 -15.02 4.13 -6.17
CA PHE A 140 -14.88 4.80 -4.89
C PHE A 140 -13.96 4.00 -3.98
N TYR A 141 -12.79 4.54 -3.65
CA TYR A 141 -11.87 3.91 -2.70
C TYR A 141 -11.99 4.54 -1.32
N HIS A 142 -11.65 3.77 -0.29
CA HIS A 142 -11.71 4.22 1.10
C HIS A 142 -10.31 4.54 1.64
N ASP A 143 -10.16 5.67 2.32
CA ASP A 143 -8.90 6.14 2.91
C ASP A 143 -9.08 6.37 4.41
N SER A 144 -9.25 5.28 5.17
CA SER A 144 -9.64 5.36 6.59
C SER A 144 -8.55 4.99 7.58
N GLY A 145 -7.29 5.26 7.28
CA GLY A 145 -6.22 4.79 8.15
C GLY A 145 -6.13 3.26 8.17
N GLU A 146 -6.41 2.64 7.02
CA GLU A 146 -6.60 1.20 6.87
C GLU A 146 -5.48 0.45 7.57
N SER A 147 -5.84 -0.56 8.37
CA SER A 147 -4.87 -1.30 9.16
C SER A 147 -4.70 -2.73 8.68
N TYR A 148 -5.64 -3.27 7.90
CA TYR A 148 -5.65 -4.68 7.50
C TYR A 148 -6.18 -4.95 6.09
N TRP A 149 -6.94 -4.03 5.49
CA TRP A 149 -7.53 -4.25 4.18
C TRP A 149 -7.83 -2.93 3.46
N THR A 150 -7.65 -2.94 2.14
CA THR A 150 -8.02 -1.86 1.23
C THR A 150 -9.29 -2.22 0.48
N LYS A 151 -10.21 -1.26 0.31
CA LYS A 151 -11.45 -1.52 -0.42
C LYS A 151 -11.80 -0.47 -1.45
N LEU A 152 -12.46 -0.92 -2.50
CA LEU A 152 -13.03 -0.08 -3.54
C LEU A 152 -14.41 -0.58 -3.96
N LEU A 153 -15.34 0.36 -4.15
CA LEU A 153 -16.73 0.13 -4.53
C LEU A 153 -17.01 0.68 -5.92
N THR A 154 -17.98 0.06 -6.61
CA THR A 154 -18.51 0.53 -7.90
C THR A 154 -19.72 1.46 -7.75
N TYR A 155 -20.07 1.80 -6.50
CA TYR A 155 -21.20 2.67 -6.15
C TYR A 155 -20.77 3.65 -5.08
N GLU A 156 -21.39 4.82 -5.07
CA GLU A 156 -21.11 5.83 -4.05
C GLU A 156 -21.57 5.34 -2.68
N PRO A 157 -20.68 5.30 -1.69
CA PRO A 157 -21.03 4.88 -0.33
C PRO A 157 -21.76 6.00 0.39
N LYS A 158 -22.84 5.61 1.06
CA LYS A 158 -23.71 6.49 1.85
C LYS A 158 -23.43 6.26 3.33
N GLY A 159 -23.31 7.34 4.09
CA GLY A 159 -23.28 7.33 5.55
C GLY A 159 -24.61 7.83 6.12
N ILE A 160 -24.85 7.57 7.39
CA ILE A 160 -25.97 8.16 8.14
C ILE A 160 -25.37 9.06 9.22
N ARG A 161 -25.79 10.33 9.26
CA ARG A 161 -25.45 11.26 10.35
C ARG A 161 -26.73 11.96 10.76
N ASP A 162 -27.07 11.89 12.05
CA ASP A 162 -28.29 12.47 12.61
C ASP A 162 -29.58 12.03 11.88
N GLY A 163 -29.64 10.75 11.50
CA GLY A 163 -30.79 10.19 10.77
C GLY A 163 -30.89 10.59 9.29
N GLN A 164 -29.97 11.42 8.79
CA GLN A 164 -29.92 11.83 7.38
C GLN A 164 -28.82 11.11 6.62
N GLU A 165 -29.11 10.82 5.36
CA GLU A 165 -28.13 10.28 4.43
C GLU A 165 -27.11 11.36 4.07
N VAL A 166 -25.83 11.08 4.29
CA VAL A 166 -24.71 11.96 3.97
C VAL A 166 -23.67 11.20 3.16
N ARG A 167 -22.80 11.92 2.43
CA ARG A 167 -21.64 11.29 1.82
C ARG A 167 -20.77 10.65 2.90
N ALA A 168 -20.41 9.38 2.73
CA ALA A 168 -19.56 8.69 3.69
C ALA A 168 -18.17 9.37 3.74
N SER A 169 -17.69 9.64 4.96
CA SER A 169 -16.36 10.23 5.17
C SER A 169 -15.26 9.31 4.64
N GLN A 170 -14.14 9.87 4.22
CA GLN A 170 -12.96 9.12 3.78
C GLN A 170 -13.19 8.24 2.54
N TRP A 171 -14.23 8.53 1.76
CA TRP A 171 -14.43 7.92 0.44
C TRP A 171 -14.15 8.91 -0.69
N PHE A 172 -13.32 8.47 -1.61
CA PHE A 172 -12.80 9.28 -2.70
C PHE A 172 -13.12 8.64 -4.04
N GLU A 173 -13.49 9.47 -5.01
CA GLU A 173 -13.84 9.02 -6.35
C GLU A 173 -12.61 9.02 -7.26
N ILE A 174 -12.45 7.97 -8.04
CA ILE A 174 -11.60 7.93 -9.22
C ILE A 174 -12.45 7.59 -10.45
N LYS A 175 -12.08 8.17 -11.59
CA LYS A 175 -12.67 7.79 -12.88
C LYS A 175 -11.67 6.99 -13.68
N VAL A 176 -12.07 5.78 -14.06
CA VAL A 176 -11.24 4.86 -14.86
C VAL A 176 -11.84 4.62 -16.23
N ASN A 177 -11.01 4.24 -17.19
CA ASN A 177 -11.49 3.74 -18.47
C ASN A 177 -12.43 2.53 -18.26
N ARG A 178 -13.58 2.54 -18.95
CA ARG A 178 -14.62 1.50 -18.86
C ARG A 178 -14.07 0.09 -19.12
N ASP A 179 -13.14 -0.06 -20.06
CA ASP A 179 -12.57 -1.35 -20.44
C ASP A 179 -11.75 -1.99 -19.30
N TYR A 180 -11.36 -1.17 -18.32
CA TYR A 180 -10.59 -1.58 -17.16
C TYR A 180 -11.39 -1.59 -15.85
N ALA A 181 -12.64 -1.11 -15.84
CA ALA A 181 -13.38 -0.89 -14.60
C ALA A 181 -13.54 -2.16 -13.76
N ASP A 182 -13.91 -3.28 -14.38
CA ASP A 182 -14.05 -4.57 -13.70
C ASP A 182 -12.68 -5.10 -13.21
N PHE A 183 -11.62 -4.95 -14.02
CA PHE A 183 -10.26 -5.31 -13.61
C PHE A 183 -9.81 -4.51 -12.39
N VAL A 184 -9.97 -3.18 -12.42
CA VAL A 184 -9.56 -2.29 -11.32
C VAL A 184 -10.35 -2.63 -10.05
N THR A 185 -11.65 -2.93 -10.19
CA THR A 185 -12.50 -3.36 -9.08
C THR A 185 -11.96 -4.62 -8.42
N CYS A 186 -11.65 -5.66 -9.21
CA CYS A 186 -11.07 -6.89 -8.66
C CYS A 186 -9.65 -6.68 -8.11
N ALA A 187 -8.83 -5.89 -8.80
CA ALA A 187 -7.43 -5.69 -8.45
C ALA A 187 -7.28 -4.95 -7.12
N ILE A 188 -7.96 -3.82 -6.91
CA ILE A 188 -7.84 -3.02 -5.68
C ILE A 188 -8.38 -3.77 -4.46
N ASN A 189 -9.37 -4.65 -4.65
CA ASN A 189 -9.90 -5.53 -3.61
C ASN A 189 -9.17 -6.90 -3.57
N SER A 190 -7.92 -6.98 -4.03
CA SER A 190 -7.12 -8.23 -3.99
C SER A 190 -6.02 -8.16 -2.95
N THR A 191 -5.56 -9.34 -2.52
CA THR A 191 -4.37 -9.48 -1.65
C THR A 191 -3.11 -8.94 -2.32
N LEU A 192 -3.01 -8.99 -3.65
CA LEU A 192 -1.89 -8.43 -4.41
C LEU A 192 -1.84 -6.91 -4.27
N PHE A 193 -2.97 -6.23 -4.41
CA PHE A 193 -3.02 -4.78 -4.20
C PHE A 193 -2.77 -4.40 -2.75
N TYR A 194 -3.36 -5.13 -1.80
CA TYR A 194 -3.11 -4.90 -0.38
C TYR A 194 -1.61 -5.04 -0.03
N TRP A 195 -0.93 -6.09 -0.52
CA TRP A 195 0.51 -6.24 -0.40
C TRP A 195 1.26 -5.07 -1.06
N PHE A 196 0.89 -4.67 -2.27
CA PHE A 196 1.53 -3.56 -2.98
C PHE A 196 1.40 -2.24 -2.21
N TRP A 197 0.21 -1.95 -1.68
CA TRP A 197 -0.05 -0.80 -0.81
C TRP A 197 0.86 -0.81 0.43
N LEU A 198 1.01 -1.94 1.13
CA LEU A 198 1.94 -2.06 2.26
C LEU A 198 3.40 -1.80 1.83
N THR A 199 3.78 -2.27 0.65
CA THR A 199 5.13 -2.14 0.11
C THR A 199 5.52 -0.68 -0.12
N ILE A 200 4.63 0.14 -0.69
CA ILE A 200 5.00 1.49 -1.16
C ILE A 200 4.47 2.65 -0.29
N SER A 201 3.42 2.44 0.52
CA SER A 201 2.72 3.54 1.21
C SER A 201 3.17 3.74 2.67
N ASP A 202 2.56 4.71 3.35
CA ASP A 202 2.71 4.87 4.80
C ASP A 202 1.88 3.87 5.63
N CYS A 203 1.21 2.93 4.96
CA CYS A 203 0.33 1.91 5.52
C CYS A 203 -0.82 2.52 6.35
N ARG A 204 -1.19 3.76 6.08
CA ARG A 204 -2.29 4.49 6.71
C ARG A 204 -3.20 5.05 5.65
N HIS A 205 -2.64 5.82 4.72
CA HIS A 205 -3.43 6.52 3.73
C HIS A 205 -3.43 5.76 2.41
N LEU A 206 -4.61 5.61 1.83
CA LEU A 206 -4.78 5.12 0.46
C LEU A 206 -5.07 6.31 -0.43
N THR A 207 -4.04 7.08 -0.79
CA THR A 207 -4.22 8.25 -1.67
C THR A 207 -4.24 7.85 -3.14
N GLN A 208 -4.74 8.73 -4.00
CA GLN A 208 -4.65 8.51 -5.45
C GLN A 208 -3.20 8.33 -5.93
N GLU A 209 -2.22 9.01 -5.32
CA GLU A 209 -0.80 8.84 -5.65
C GLU A 209 -0.30 7.42 -5.35
N VAL A 210 -0.85 6.75 -4.34
CA VAL A 210 -0.53 5.34 -4.04
C VAL A 210 -1.21 4.38 -5.01
N LEU A 211 -2.38 4.75 -5.55
CA LEU A 211 -3.07 3.97 -6.58
C LEU A 211 -2.33 3.99 -7.91
N LYS A 212 -1.86 5.17 -8.36
CA LYS A 212 -1.26 5.38 -9.68
C LYS A 212 -0.19 4.36 -10.08
N PRO A 213 0.83 4.04 -9.26
CA PRO A 213 1.91 3.15 -9.68
C PRO A 213 1.51 1.67 -9.74
N PHE A 214 0.29 1.30 -9.32
CA PHE A 214 -0.13 -0.09 -9.39
C PHE A 214 -0.17 -0.58 -10.84
N PRO A 215 0.48 -1.71 -11.17
CA PRO A 215 0.59 -2.18 -12.55
C PRO A 215 -0.76 -2.66 -13.10
N ILE A 216 -0.97 -2.43 -14.40
CA ILE A 216 -2.16 -2.92 -15.12
C ILE A 216 -1.76 -3.64 -16.40
N PRO A 217 -2.59 -4.58 -16.90
CA PRO A 217 -2.36 -5.20 -18.19
C PRO A 217 -2.43 -4.17 -19.34
N SER A 218 -1.59 -4.36 -20.35
CA SER A 218 -1.65 -3.61 -21.61
C SER A 218 -3.04 -3.71 -22.25
N ALA A 219 -3.38 -2.74 -23.10
CA ALA A 219 -4.65 -2.77 -23.84
C ALA A 219 -4.71 -4.05 -24.69
N GLY A 220 -5.82 -4.78 -24.61
CA GLY A 220 -6.00 -6.06 -25.32
C GLY A 220 -5.35 -7.28 -24.66
N ALA A 221 -4.60 -7.12 -23.56
CA ALA A 221 -4.03 -8.26 -22.83
C ALA A 221 -5.07 -9.00 -21.98
N ILE A 222 -6.20 -8.37 -21.66
CA ILE A 222 -7.35 -9.02 -21.02
C ILE A 222 -8.17 -9.69 -22.13
N SER A 223 -8.14 -11.02 -22.19
CA SER A 223 -8.98 -11.77 -23.13
C SER A 223 -10.47 -11.59 -22.84
N THR A 224 -11.32 -11.80 -23.85
CA THR A 224 -12.78 -11.72 -23.70
C THR A 224 -13.29 -12.62 -22.57
N ASP A 225 -12.74 -13.82 -22.42
CA ASP A 225 -13.14 -14.75 -21.36
C ASP A 225 -12.70 -14.27 -19.98
N MET A 226 -11.49 -13.69 -19.88
CA MET A 226 -11.03 -13.09 -18.64
C MET A 226 -11.88 -11.87 -18.26
N SER A 227 -12.24 -11.03 -19.23
CA SER A 227 -13.14 -9.89 -19.03
C SER A 227 -14.50 -10.33 -18.48
N LYS A 228 -15.09 -11.40 -19.04
CA LYS A 228 -16.34 -11.99 -18.51
C LYS A 228 -16.19 -12.47 -17.07
N LYS A 229 -15.08 -13.14 -16.73
CA LYS A 229 -14.79 -13.60 -15.36
C LYS A 229 -14.66 -12.44 -14.38
N LEU A 230 -13.85 -11.43 -14.73
CA LEU A 230 -13.66 -10.23 -13.92
C LEU A 230 -14.98 -9.51 -13.63
N LYS A 231 -15.83 -9.37 -14.65
CA LYS A 231 -17.18 -8.81 -14.47
C LYS A 231 -18.04 -9.62 -13.51
N GLY A 232 -17.95 -10.95 -13.57
CA GLY A 232 -18.60 -11.86 -12.63
C GLY A 232 -18.12 -11.64 -11.20
N TYR A 233 -16.80 -11.68 -10.98
CA TYR A 233 -16.18 -11.48 -9.67
C TYR A 233 -16.45 -10.09 -9.09
N ALA A 234 -16.37 -9.03 -9.91
CA ALA A 234 -16.68 -7.68 -9.48
C ALA A 234 -18.14 -7.58 -9.01
N ARG A 235 -19.09 -8.16 -9.76
CA ARG A 235 -20.51 -8.17 -9.37
C ARG A 235 -20.74 -8.94 -8.07
N GLU A 236 -20.15 -10.12 -7.93
CA GLU A 236 -20.27 -10.96 -6.73
C GLU A 236 -19.71 -10.25 -5.50
N LEU A 237 -18.50 -9.66 -5.63
CA LEU A 237 -17.88 -8.89 -4.56
C LEU A 237 -18.76 -7.70 -4.12
N MET A 238 -19.27 -6.92 -5.07
CA MET A 238 -20.15 -5.78 -4.74
C MET A 238 -21.45 -6.23 -4.08
N LYS A 239 -21.99 -7.39 -4.47
CA LYS A 239 -23.16 -7.99 -3.81
C LYS A 239 -22.82 -8.36 -2.37
N CYS A 240 -21.70 -9.06 -2.14
CA CYS A 240 -21.25 -9.39 -0.79
C CYS A 240 -21.03 -8.16 0.09
N TYR A 241 -20.46 -7.08 -0.46
CA TYR A 241 -20.30 -5.83 0.30
C TYR A 241 -21.64 -5.17 0.68
N LYS A 242 -22.62 -5.17 -0.22
CA LYS A 242 -23.96 -4.64 0.11
C LYS A 242 -24.66 -5.48 1.19
N GLU A 243 -24.68 -6.81 1.01
CA GLU A 243 -25.34 -7.73 1.95
C GLU A 243 -24.73 -7.70 3.36
N ASN A 244 -23.43 -7.42 3.48
CA ASN A 244 -22.77 -7.31 4.78
C ASN A 244 -22.74 -5.88 5.34
N PHE A 245 -23.03 -4.87 4.52
CA PHE A 245 -23.23 -3.49 4.99
C PHE A 245 -24.60 -3.31 5.65
N GLU A 246 -25.62 -4.00 5.14
CA GLU A 246 -26.99 -3.95 5.67
C GLU A 246 -27.17 -4.77 6.96
N LYS A 247 -26.20 -5.61 7.33
CA LYS A 247 -26.18 -6.31 8.61
C LYS A 247 -25.45 -5.43 9.63
N PRO A 248 -26.13 -4.91 10.67
CA PRO A 248 -25.41 -4.27 11.76
C PRO A 248 -24.38 -5.26 12.32
N PRO A 249 -23.20 -4.79 12.79
CA PRO A 249 -22.29 -5.66 13.51
C PRO A 249 -23.09 -6.34 14.62
N LEU A 250 -22.95 -7.66 14.73
CA LEU A 250 -23.43 -8.38 15.90
C LEU A 250 -22.79 -7.68 17.10
N LEU A 251 -23.61 -6.93 17.84
CA LEU A 251 -23.26 -6.55 19.19
C LEU A 251 -23.22 -7.90 19.92
N GLU A 252 -22.02 -8.46 20.07
CA GLU A 252 -21.82 -9.47 21.11
C GLU A 252 -22.18 -8.74 22.41
N GLU A 253 -23.35 -9.07 22.95
CA GLU A 253 -23.72 -8.70 24.30
C GLU A 253 -22.67 -9.36 25.20
N ASP A 254 -21.74 -8.56 25.72
CA ASP A 254 -20.80 -8.97 26.75
C ASP A 254 -21.61 -9.53 27.94
N SER A 255 -21.65 -10.85 28.06
CA SER A 255 -22.19 -11.60 29.20
C SER A 255 -21.15 -11.76 30.30
#